data_AF-E1SVZ6-F1
#
_entry.id   AF-E1SVZ6-F1
#
_cell.length_a   1.000
_cell.length_b   1.000
_cell.length_c   1.000
_cell.angle_alpha   90.00
_cell.angle_beta   90.00
_cell.angle_gamma   90.00
#
_symmetry.space_group_name_H-M   'P 1'
#
loop_
_entity.id
_entity.type
_entity.pdbx_description
1 polymer ?
#
loop_
_entity_poly.entity_id
_entity_poly.type
_entity_poly.pdbx_seq_one_letter_code
_entity_poly.pdbx_strand_id
1 'polypeptide(L)'
;MTDYVFPTLGEAAQALLNSTGLLAQKNNPSEILKDEKAKKTFQTKLRRLANEEGDVEKSFQDVAVYLLGLVTEATRDIRVANAFMASVEDLYHSFRNAKREWATYLDKENTVRWLFECGLADVVVKSAQKYSLMYGLAVSELSSPVAPNWWLPEFAEDKVVWPLEKVWCWIYETADTSQSRFHNPNGEPGRAQQNLENVERWFNRNRLPQWGELVTNLESSLALLAACPDPKYKRTLTESEVKSFRVHLFFARMATDVLKAIDKAFGREFIRQLCRDMKAQNRRLAQMHAQWKAEIELELTCIGPLAGREYYAFWKEAVHGRWAWFNHLMTPGLRAFQELLSRKEGEPLSLAELKQARGMLPSHILAALMRMLRHKLADKDKAFAEFFLEGVKLRKLPDLSVDRIEAYKKRIDAAGQSGTLSWLVEWMYATYFYRRNEHRAAYPHYRKAFDLAKHSIGEDTYLLINQYAESCAKNDKRNEFSQVIRWANHNGVKIRWYRGEDDHDKAIELAYTFLKMASYPVV
;
A
#
# COMPACT_ATOMS: atom_id res chain seq x y z
N MET A 1 -13.60 -7.09 -19.46
CA MET A 1 -13.01 -6.20 -18.46
C MET A 1 -11.65 -5.80 -19.01
N THR A 2 -11.27 -4.53 -19.03
CA THR A 2 -9.98 -4.11 -19.57
C THR A 2 -8.86 -4.52 -18.61
N ASP A 3 -7.80 -5.14 -19.12
CA ASP A 3 -6.65 -5.54 -18.29
C ASP A 3 -5.74 -4.36 -17.93
N TYR A 4 -5.99 -3.18 -18.53
CA TYR A 4 -5.20 -1.96 -18.44
C TYR A 4 -5.67 -1.01 -17.33
N VAL A 5 -5.56 -1.46 -16.07
CA VAL A 5 -6.06 -0.72 -14.91
C VAL A 5 -5.16 -0.87 -13.70
N PHE A 6 -5.19 0.13 -12.81
CA PHE A 6 -4.73 -0.04 -11.44
C PHE A 6 -5.57 -1.09 -10.72
N PRO A 7 -4.97 -1.89 -9.83
CA PRO A 7 -5.74 -2.64 -8.83
C PRO A 7 -6.67 -1.74 -8.03
N THR A 8 -7.77 -2.29 -7.52
CA THR A 8 -8.63 -1.54 -6.61
C THR A 8 -7.94 -1.35 -5.25
N LEU A 9 -8.35 -0.33 -4.50
CA LEU A 9 -7.88 -0.13 -3.13
C LEU A 9 -8.24 -1.34 -2.24
N GLY A 10 -9.39 -1.96 -2.51
CA GLY A 10 -9.82 -3.17 -1.81
C GLY A 10 -8.99 -4.40 -2.13
N GLU A 11 -8.54 -4.57 -3.38
CA GLU A 11 -7.61 -5.64 -3.75
C GLU A 11 -6.27 -5.49 -3.02
N ALA A 12 -5.76 -4.25 -2.92
CA ALA A 12 -4.55 -3.96 -2.15
C ALA A 12 -4.73 -4.26 -0.65
N ALA A 13 -5.86 -3.85 -0.06
CA ALA A 13 -6.19 -4.15 1.34
C ALA A 13 -6.30 -5.66 1.59
N GLN A 14 -6.93 -6.40 0.67
CA GLN A 14 -7.05 -7.85 0.73
C GLN A 14 -5.68 -8.55 0.63
N ALA A 15 -4.82 -8.11 -0.28
CA ALA A 15 -3.46 -8.64 -0.41
C ALA A 15 -2.64 -8.44 0.87
N LEU A 16 -2.71 -7.24 1.48
CA LEU A 16 -2.06 -6.94 2.76
C LEU A 16 -2.58 -7.86 3.89
N LEU A 17 -3.91 -7.97 4.03
CA LEU A 17 -4.52 -8.81 5.07
C LEU A 17 -4.15 -10.27 4.93
N ASN A 18 -4.19 -10.82 3.71
CA ASN A 18 -3.74 -12.19 3.45
C ASN A 18 -2.27 -12.38 3.82
N SER A 19 -1.44 -11.36 3.57
CA SER A 19 -0.02 -11.35 3.92
C SER A 19 0.24 -11.32 5.42
N THR A 20 -0.73 -11.01 6.27
CA THR A 20 -0.55 -11.11 7.74
C THR A 20 -0.66 -12.54 8.27
N GLY A 21 -1.44 -13.41 7.59
CA GLY A 21 -1.71 -14.77 8.05
C GLY A 21 -2.65 -14.87 9.25
N LEU A 22 -3.33 -13.78 9.62
CA LEU A 22 -4.21 -13.68 10.78
C LEU A 22 -5.62 -14.24 10.53
N LEU A 23 -6.02 -14.45 9.27
CA LEU A 23 -7.36 -14.91 8.92
C LEU A 23 -7.59 -16.40 9.18
N ALA A 24 -6.50 -17.19 9.21
CA ALA A 24 -6.57 -18.60 9.51
C ALA A 24 -6.56 -18.82 11.03
N GLN A 25 -7.66 -19.34 11.55
CA GLN A 25 -7.90 -19.53 12.99
C GLN A 25 -7.52 -20.95 13.48
N LYS A 26 -6.84 -21.75 12.64
CA LYS A 26 -6.42 -23.11 13.01
C LYS A 26 -5.26 -23.02 14.00
N ASN A 27 -5.40 -23.69 15.15
CA ASN A 27 -4.43 -23.79 16.26
C ASN A 27 -4.30 -22.57 17.19
N ASN A 28 -4.89 -21.41 16.85
CA ASN A 28 -4.93 -20.26 17.75
C ASN A 28 -6.20 -19.43 17.46
N PRO A 29 -7.30 -19.65 18.22
CA PRO A 29 -8.54 -18.91 18.04
C PRO A 29 -8.40 -17.47 18.53
N SER A 30 -8.84 -16.54 17.69
CA SER A 30 -8.82 -15.10 17.97
C SER A 30 -10.07 -14.67 18.73
N GLU A 31 -9.87 -13.76 19.69
CA GLU A 31 -10.96 -13.10 20.40
C GLU A 31 -11.72 -12.12 19.50
N ILE A 32 -11.22 -11.80 18.32
CA ILE A 32 -11.90 -10.90 17.38
C ILE A 32 -12.69 -11.72 16.35
N LEU A 33 -12.13 -12.86 15.93
CA LEU A 33 -12.76 -13.81 15.02
C LEU A 33 -13.25 -15.05 15.77
N LYS A 34 -14.04 -14.81 16.84
CA LYS A 34 -14.46 -15.82 17.83
C LYS A 34 -15.19 -17.02 17.25
N ASP A 35 -15.96 -16.81 16.18
CA ASP A 35 -16.75 -17.83 15.54
C ASP A 35 -16.72 -17.75 14.01
N GLU A 36 -17.21 -18.80 13.36
CA GLU A 36 -17.30 -18.88 11.90
C GLU A 36 -18.23 -17.81 11.29
N LYS A 37 -19.17 -17.26 12.06
CA LYS A 37 -20.08 -16.19 11.59
C LYS A 37 -19.33 -14.86 11.50
N ALA A 38 -18.56 -14.49 12.51
CA ALA A 38 -17.70 -13.30 12.54
C ALA A 38 -16.66 -13.37 11.43
N LYS A 39 -16.01 -14.52 11.26
CA LYS A 39 -15.04 -14.77 10.19
C LYS A 39 -15.67 -14.64 8.80
N LYS A 40 -16.82 -15.28 8.54
CA LYS A 40 -17.53 -15.16 7.26
C LYS A 40 -17.99 -13.73 6.99
N THR A 41 -18.42 -13.01 8.02
CA THR A 41 -18.81 -11.60 7.92
C THR A 41 -17.62 -10.74 7.51
N PHE A 42 -16.48 -10.90 8.18
CA PHE A 42 -15.25 -10.20 7.85
C PHE A 42 -14.77 -10.52 6.42
N GLN A 43 -14.73 -11.79 6.03
CA GLN A 43 -14.36 -12.21 4.67
C GLN A 43 -15.31 -11.66 3.61
N THR A 44 -16.60 -11.55 3.92
CA THR A 44 -17.60 -10.95 3.02
C THR A 44 -17.36 -9.46 2.85
N LYS A 45 -17.08 -8.73 3.94
CA LYS A 45 -16.71 -7.30 3.88
C LYS A 45 -15.46 -7.09 3.04
N LEU A 46 -14.43 -7.92 3.25
CA LEU A 46 -13.18 -7.84 2.49
C LEU A 46 -13.38 -8.12 0.99
N ARG A 47 -14.20 -9.11 0.65
CA ARG A 47 -14.53 -9.42 -0.75
C ARG A 47 -15.32 -8.29 -1.42
N ARG A 48 -16.32 -7.75 -0.72
CA ARG A 48 -17.09 -6.60 -1.22
C ARG A 48 -16.21 -5.37 -1.41
N LEU A 49 -15.29 -5.11 -0.49
CA LEU A 49 -14.29 -4.06 -0.61
C LEU A 49 -13.43 -4.25 -1.87
N ALA A 50 -12.89 -5.46 -2.09
CA ALA A 50 -12.08 -5.78 -3.28
C ALA A 50 -12.86 -5.59 -4.59
N ASN A 51 -14.13 -5.98 -4.60
CA ASN A 51 -15.04 -5.84 -5.74
C ASN A 51 -15.67 -4.44 -5.89
N GLU A 52 -15.39 -3.51 -4.96
CA GLU A 52 -16.03 -2.19 -4.87
C GLU A 52 -17.58 -2.26 -4.81
N GLU A 53 -18.11 -3.26 -4.11
CA GLU A 53 -19.54 -3.52 -3.96
C GLU A 53 -20.12 -2.87 -2.69
N GLY A 54 -21.25 -2.17 -2.82
CA GLY A 54 -22.02 -1.64 -1.70
C GLY A 54 -21.42 -0.36 -1.11
N ASP A 55 -21.40 -0.25 0.22
CA ASP A 55 -20.79 0.87 0.93
C ASP A 55 -19.30 0.57 1.18
N VAL A 56 -18.50 0.95 0.19
CA VAL A 56 -17.05 0.66 0.14
C VAL A 56 -16.30 1.37 1.27
N GLU A 57 -16.69 2.61 1.59
CA GLU A 57 -16.03 3.41 2.61
C GLU A 57 -16.27 2.84 4.01
N LYS A 58 -17.52 2.52 4.34
CA LYS A 58 -17.86 1.84 5.60
C LYS A 58 -17.17 0.48 5.70
N SER A 59 -17.14 -0.27 4.60
CA SER A 59 -16.47 -1.58 4.57
C SER A 59 -14.96 -1.44 4.82
N PHE A 60 -14.32 -0.39 4.29
CA PHE A 60 -12.92 -0.10 4.51
C PHE A 60 -12.63 0.25 5.98
N GLN A 61 -13.42 1.15 6.57
CA GLN A 61 -13.30 1.54 7.98
C GLN A 61 -13.48 0.35 8.92
N ASP A 62 -14.51 -0.47 8.68
CA ASP A 62 -14.74 -1.71 9.43
C ASP A 62 -13.52 -2.64 9.34
N VAL A 63 -13.00 -2.86 8.13
CA VAL A 63 -11.83 -3.72 7.90
C VAL A 63 -10.58 -3.19 8.62
N ALA A 64 -10.37 -1.88 8.64
CA ALA A 64 -9.25 -1.26 9.36
C ALA A 64 -9.34 -1.50 10.87
N VAL A 65 -10.53 -1.40 11.47
CA VAL A 65 -10.76 -1.68 12.90
C VAL A 65 -10.46 -3.14 13.22
N TYR A 66 -10.93 -4.07 12.40
CA TYR A 66 -10.61 -5.51 12.55
C TYR A 66 -9.10 -5.76 12.46
N LEU A 67 -8.42 -5.14 11.49
CA LEU A 67 -6.98 -5.31 11.32
C LEU A 67 -6.19 -4.78 12.52
N LEU A 68 -6.54 -3.59 13.04
CA LEU A 68 -5.92 -3.03 14.24
C LEU A 68 -6.02 -3.99 15.42
N GLY A 69 -7.23 -4.52 15.67
CA GLY A 69 -7.45 -5.48 16.74
C GLY A 69 -6.65 -6.77 16.55
N LEU A 70 -6.69 -7.36 15.34
CA LEU A 70 -5.99 -8.60 15.04
C LEU A 70 -4.47 -8.47 15.19
N VAL A 71 -3.90 -7.33 14.76
CA VAL A 71 -2.47 -7.06 14.96
C VAL A 71 -2.16 -6.85 16.43
N THR A 72 -3.02 -6.16 17.17
CA THR A 72 -2.86 -5.98 18.63
C THR A 72 -2.83 -7.32 19.37
N GLU A 73 -3.73 -8.25 19.01
CA GLU A 73 -3.77 -9.60 19.57
C GLU A 73 -2.51 -10.41 19.17
N ALA A 74 -2.09 -10.28 17.91
CA ALA A 74 -0.91 -10.96 17.39
C ALA A 74 0.38 -10.48 18.04
N THR A 75 0.58 -9.18 18.24
CA THR A 75 1.84 -8.63 18.77
C THR A 75 1.82 -8.46 20.28
N ARG A 76 0.64 -8.47 20.91
CA ARG A 76 0.42 -8.09 22.32
C ARG A 76 0.99 -6.71 22.66
N ASP A 77 0.99 -5.80 21.68
CA ASP A 77 1.42 -4.41 21.88
C ASP A 77 0.64 -3.47 20.95
N ILE A 78 -0.22 -2.65 21.55
CA ILE A 78 -1.02 -1.66 20.83
C ILE A 78 -0.15 -0.62 20.11
N ARG A 79 1.06 -0.33 20.60
CA ARG A 79 1.99 0.59 19.92
C ARG A 79 2.50 0.00 18.62
N VAL A 80 2.77 -1.31 18.59
CA VAL A 80 3.14 -2.04 17.38
C VAL A 80 1.98 -2.02 16.39
N ALA A 81 0.77 -2.28 16.85
CA ALA A 81 -0.41 -2.24 16.00
C ALA A 81 -0.69 -0.83 15.44
N ASN A 82 -0.56 0.22 16.25
CA ASN A 82 -0.71 1.59 15.80
C ASN A 82 0.37 2.01 14.80
N ALA A 83 1.63 1.63 15.03
CA ALA A 83 2.72 1.90 14.08
C ALA A 83 2.51 1.19 12.73
N PHE A 84 2.04 -0.06 12.78
CA PHE A 84 1.66 -0.81 11.59
C PHE A 84 0.49 -0.13 10.86
N MET A 85 -0.61 0.20 11.55
CA MET A 85 -1.77 0.83 10.93
C MET A 85 -1.45 2.19 10.32
N ALA A 86 -0.66 3.02 10.99
CA ALA A 86 -0.20 4.30 10.44
C ALA A 86 0.68 4.11 9.18
N SER A 87 1.49 3.04 9.15
CA SER A 87 2.28 2.69 7.97
C SER A 87 1.41 2.23 6.80
N VAL A 88 0.35 1.47 7.09
CA VAL A 88 -0.63 1.03 6.10
C VAL A 88 -1.43 2.21 5.56
N GLU A 89 -1.78 3.17 6.40
CA GLU A 89 -2.49 4.39 6.03
C GLU A 89 -1.65 5.28 5.09
N ASP A 90 -0.37 5.49 5.37
CA ASP A 90 0.55 6.19 4.46
C ASP A 90 0.63 5.48 3.09
N LEU A 91 0.65 4.15 3.07
CA LEU A 91 0.70 3.36 1.83
C LEU A 91 -0.63 3.45 1.07
N TYR A 92 -1.76 3.38 1.77
CA TYR A 92 -3.10 3.57 1.23
C TYR A 92 -3.25 4.94 0.57
N HIS A 93 -2.86 6.01 1.26
CA HIS A 93 -2.92 7.37 0.70
C HIS A 93 -2.00 7.54 -0.48
N SER A 94 -0.79 6.97 -0.41
CA SER A 94 0.17 7.02 -1.53
C SER A 94 -0.35 6.29 -2.76
N PHE A 95 -0.96 5.11 -2.59
CA PHE A 95 -1.56 4.35 -3.69
C PHE A 95 -2.83 5.02 -4.25
N ARG A 96 -3.70 5.55 -3.38
CA ARG A 96 -4.89 6.33 -3.77
C ARG A 96 -4.51 7.60 -4.55
N ASN A 97 -3.49 8.33 -4.10
CA ASN A 97 -2.99 9.51 -4.80
C ASN A 97 -2.38 9.14 -6.16
N ALA A 98 -1.53 8.10 -6.21
CA ALA A 98 -0.97 7.62 -7.47
C ALA A 98 -2.06 7.29 -8.50
N LYS A 99 -3.12 6.60 -8.09
CA LYS A 99 -4.25 6.27 -8.98
C LYS A 99 -5.07 7.49 -9.42
N ARG A 100 -5.16 8.51 -8.56
CA ARG A 100 -5.88 9.76 -8.87
C ARG A 100 -5.08 10.67 -9.79
N GLU A 101 -3.77 10.75 -9.60
CA GLU A 101 -2.88 11.68 -10.29
C GLU A 101 -2.31 11.07 -11.56
N TRP A 102 -2.09 9.75 -11.59
CA TRP A 102 -1.42 9.08 -12.70
C TRP A 102 -2.41 8.23 -13.48
N ALA A 103 -2.43 8.41 -14.81
CA ALA A 103 -3.09 7.49 -15.71
C ALA A 103 -2.23 6.23 -15.88
N THR A 104 -2.85 5.09 -16.17
CA THR A 104 -2.13 3.88 -16.61
C THR A 104 -2.69 3.38 -17.93
N TYR A 105 -1.78 2.99 -18.81
CA TYR A 105 -2.02 2.26 -20.05
C TYR A 105 -1.35 0.89 -20.01
N LEU A 106 -0.71 0.54 -18.88
CA LEU A 106 -0.09 -0.74 -18.64
C LEU A 106 -1.15 -1.72 -18.16
N ASP A 107 -0.94 -3.01 -18.46
CA ASP A 107 -1.74 -4.04 -17.81
C ASP A 107 -1.55 -4.00 -16.28
N LYS A 108 -2.43 -4.69 -15.56
CA LYS A 108 -2.45 -4.69 -14.09
C LYS A 108 -1.11 -5.12 -13.48
N GLU A 109 -0.45 -6.12 -14.05
CA GLU A 109 0.83 -6.65 -13.56
C GLU A 109 1.94 -5.60 -13.70
N ASN A 110 2.07 -5.01 -14.90
CA ASN A 110 3.04 -3.98 -15.20
C ASN A 110 2.76 -2.68 -14.44
N THR A 111 1.49 -2.35 -14.19
CA THR A 111 1.10 -1.24 -13.32
C THR A 111 1.60 -1.46 -11.89
N VAL A 112 1.44 -2.65 -11.32
CA VAL A 112 1.96 -2.99 -9.99
C VAL A 112 3.48 -2.96 -9.95
N ARG A 113 4.14 -3.51 -10.99
CA ARG A 113 5.59 -3.46 -11.13
C ARG A 113 6.10 -2.02 -11.10
N TRP A 114 5.50 -1.16 -11.91
CA TRP A 114 5.83 0.25 -11.99
C TRP A 114 5.63 0.97 -10.65
N LEU A 115 4.55 0.68 -9.92
CA LEU A 115 4.32 1.26 -8.60
C LEU A 115 5.43 0.91 -7.59
N PHE A 116 5.98 -0.31 -7.64
CA PHE A 116 7.13 -0.68 -6.81
C PHE A 116 8.38 0.11 -7.18
N GLU A 117 8.64 0.29 -8.49
CA GLU A 117 9.80 1.02 -9.00
C GLU A 117 9.71 2.54 -8.73
N CYS A 118 8.50 3.10 -8.79
CA CYS A 118 8.26 4.54 -8.76
C CYS A 118 7.91 5.12 -7.39
N GLY A 119 7.78 4.31 -6.33
CA GLY A 119 7.78 4.87 -4.97
C GLY A 119 7.11 4.08 -3.87
N LEU A 120 6.29 3.06 -4.15
CA LEU A 120 5.63 2.31 -3.05
C LEU A 120 6.65 1.68 -2.09
N ALA A 121 7.78 1.18 -2.62
CA ALA A 121 8.84 0.63 -1.81
C ALA A 121 9.47 1.66 -0.87
N ASP A 122 9.62 2.91 -1.32
CA ASP A 122 10.15 4.00 -0.49
C ASP A 122 9.16 4.44 0.59
N VAL A 123 7.87 4.44 0.27
CA VAL A 123 6.80 4.71 1.24
C VAL A 123 6.84 3.66 2.35
N VAL A 124 6.93 2.37 2.01
CA VAL A 124 7.03 1.29 3.01
C VAL A 124 8.20 1.52 3.96
N VAL A 125 9.40 1.80 3.44
CA VAL A 125 10.59 2.01 4.29
C VAL A 125 10.46 3.27 5.14
N LYS A 126 10.02 4.38 4.54
CA LYS A 126 9.82 5.67 5.23
C LYS A 126 8.81 5.52 6.37
N SER A 127 7.64 4.97 6.08
CA SER A 127 6.55 4.89 7.05
C SER A 127 6.87 3.91 8.18
N ALA A 128 7.49 2.75 7.86
CA ALA A 128 7.95 1.81 8.89
C ALA A 128 8.94 2.46 9.87
N GLN A 129 9.94 3.21 9.37
CA GLN A 129 10.88 3.89 10.26
C GLN A 129 10.23 5.05 11.03
N LYS A 130 9.46 5.91 10.34
CA LYS A 130 8.76 7.06 10.94
C LYS A 130 7.89 6.62 12.10
N TYR A 131 7.03 5.63 11.87
CA TYR A 131 6.06 5.21 12.88
C TYR A 131 6.65 4.29 13.94
N SER A 132 7.70 3.54 13.63
CA SER A 132 8.48 2.83 14.65
C SER A 132 9.09 3.81 15.67
N LEU A 133 9.64 4.94 15.20
CA LEU A 133 10.17 5.98 16.08
C LEU A 133 9.04 6.72 16.82
N MET A 134 7.98 7.13 16.10
CA MET A 134 6.86 7.89 16.66
C MET A 134 6.10 7.13 17.76
N TYR A 135 5.90 5.82 17.61
CA TYR A 135 5.23 5.00 18.62
C TYR A 135 6.22 4.40 19.65
N GLY A 136 7.46 4.87 19.63
CA GLY A 136 8.49 4.53 20.61
C GLY A 136 8.96 3.08 20.54
N LEU A 137 8.78 2.39 19.41
CA LEU A 137 9.26 1.01 19.24
C LEU A 137 10.80 0.99 19.13
N ALA A 138 11.38 1.95 18.41
CA ALA A 138 12.83 2.11 18.23
C ALA A 138 13.60 2.54 19.50
N VAL A 139 12.86 2.86 20.58
CA VAL A 139 13.39 3.27 21.89
C VAL A 139 12.81 2.44 23.03
N SER A 140 12.07 1.38 22.70
CA SER A 140 11.54 0.43 23.68
C SER A 140 12.56 -0.66 24.01
N GLU A 141 12.24 -1.47 25.02
CA GLU A 141 13.02 -2.66 25.40
C GLU A 141 12.90 -3.83 24.41
N LEU A 142 12.22 -3.65 23.26
CA LEU A 142 12.11 -4.69 22.24
C LEU A 142 13.48 -4.96 21.62
N SER A 143 14.02 -6.14 21.86
CA SER A 143 15.21 -6.61 21.16
C SER A 143 14.87 -6.87 19.69
N SER A 144 15.84 -6.64 18.80
CA SER A 144 15.68 -6.81 17.35
C SER A 144 16.85 -7.60 16.77
N PRO A 145 16.69 -8.29 15.63
CA PRO A 145 17.81 -8.89 14.93
C PRO A 145 18.90 -7.86 14.61
N VAL A 146 20.17 -8.25 14.80
CA VAL A 146 21.34 -7.37 14.64
C VAL A 146 21.43 -6.79 13.22
N ALA A 147 21.07 -7.56 12.21
CA ALA A 147 21.10 -7.11 10.83
C ALA A 147 20.00 -6.05 10.58
N PRO A 148 20.33 -4.80 10.19
CA PRO A 148 19.35 -3.69 10.05
C PRO A 148 18.33 -3.89 8.93
N ASN A 149 18.55 -4.89 8.06
CA ASN A 149 17.67 -5.26 6.96
C ASN A 149 17.19 -6.71 7.12
N TRP A 150 16.96 -7.17 8.36
CA TRP A 150 16.47 -8.52 8.66
C TRP A 150 15.14 -8.85 7.96
N TRP A 151 14.32 -7.84 7.72
CA TRP A 151 13.03 -7.88 7.04
C TRP A 151 13.13 -7.99 5.51
N LEU A 152 14.35 -8.01 4.95
CA LEU A 152 14.62 -8.25 3.54
C LEU A 152 15.33 -9.59 3.33
N PRO A 153 15.14 -10.23 2.16
CA PRO A 153 15.81 -11.48 1.84
C PRO A 153 17.30 -11.25 1.61
N GLU A 154 18.06 -12.31 1.82
CA GLU A 154 19.46 -12.41 1.46
C GLU A 154 19.63 -13.40 0.32
N PHE A 155 20.37 -12.99 -0.69
CA PHE A 155 20.58 -13.75 -1.91
C PHE A 155 22.02 -14.27 -1.88
N ALA A 156 22.18 -15.58 -1.70
CA ALA A 156 23.41 -16.29 -2.02
C ALA A 156 23.34 -16.82 -3.46
N GLU A 157 24.44 -17.40 -3.97
CA GLU A 157 24.49 -17.95 -5.34
C GLU A 157 23.41 -19.01 -5.57
N ASP A 158 23.23 -19.94 -4.62
CA ASP A 158 22.32 -21.10 -4.78
C ASP A 158 21.07 -21.07 -3.89
N LYS A 159 21.00 -20.13 -2.94
CA LYS A 159 19.91 -20.08 -1.94
C LYS A 159 19.44 -18.66 -1.66
N VAL A 160 18.15 -18.53 -1.39
CA VAL A 160 17.56 -17.30 -0.84
C VAL A 160 17.14 -17.55 0.59
N VAL A 161 17.71 -16.76 1.52
CA VAL A 161 17.34 -16.78 2.93
C VAL A 161 16.27 -15.73 3.15
N TRP A 162 15.06 -16.17 3.48
CA TRP A 162 13.90 -15.30 3.61
C TRP A 162 13.83 -14.67 5.02
N PRO A 163 13.14 -13.53 5.20
CA PRO A 163 13.03 -12.86 6.50
C PRO A 163 12.58 -13.77 7.65
N LEU A 164 11.63 -14.68 7.40
CA LEU A 164 11.15 -15.62 8.41
C LEU A 164 12.26 -16.55 8.92
N GLU A 165 13.11 -17.07 8.03
CA GLU A 165 14.26 -17.91 8.40
C GLU A 165 15.27 -17.10 9.23
N LYS A 166 15.57 -15.87 8.80
CA LYS A 166 16.49 -14.96 9.52
C LYS A 166 16.03 -14.69 10.95
N VAL A 167 14.74 -14.45 11.16
CA VAL A 167 14.21 -14.20 12.51
C VAL A 167 14.23 -15.46 13.38
N TRP A 168 13.95 -16.64 12.83
CA TRP A 168 14.12 -17.88 13.59
C TRP A 168 15.58 -18.15 13.97
N CYS A 169 16.54 -17.92 13.07
CA CYS A 169 17.96 -18.01 13.40
C CYS A 169 18.33 -17.06 14.54
N TRP A 170 17.89 -15.80 14.47
CA TRP A 170 18.08 -14.83 15.55
C TRP A 170 17.44 -15.27 16.89
N ILE A 171 16.28 -15.91 16.86
CA ILE A 171 15.64 -16.48 18.07
C ILE A 171 16.54 -17.55 18.69
N TYR A 172 17.10 -18.44 17.88
CA TYR A 172 17.99 -19.49 18.37
C TYR A 172 19.28 -18.93 18.97
N GLU A 173 19.88 -17.94 18.31
CA GLU A 173 21.06 -17.22 18.80
C GLU A 173 20.76 -16.49 20.13
N THR A 174 19.64 -15.79 20.22
CA THR A 174 19.23 -15.07 21.44
C THR A 174 18.95 -16.04 22.59
N ALA A 175 18.35 -17.20 22.29
CA ALA A 175 18.11 -18.25 23.29
C ALA A 175 19.33 -19.11 23.60
N ASP A 176 20.49 -18.81 23.02
CA ASP A 176 21.74 -19.57 23.14
C ASP A 176 21.55 -21.08 22.97
N THR A 177 20.92 -21.47 21.86
CA THR A 177 20.63 -22.87 21.55
C THR A 177 20.60 -23.12 20.04
N SER A 178 20.63 -24.40 19.64
CA SER A 178 20.46 -24.77 18.23
C SER A 178 18.99 -24.91 17.88
N GLN A 179 18.64 -24.84 16.59
CA GLN A 179 17.27 -25.13 16.11
C GLN A 179 16.73 -26.46 16.65
N SER A 180 17.53 -27.53 16.57
CA SER A 180 17.12 -28.86 17.01
C SER A 180 16.76 -28.88 18.51
N ARG A 181 17.60 -28.27 19.35
CA ARG A 181 17.40 -28.21 20.80
C ARG A 181 16.34 -27.20 21.21
N PHE A 182 16.12 -26.14 20.42
CA PHE A 182 15.06 -25.18 20.67
C PHE A 182 13.68 -25.84 20.59
N HIS A 183 13.46 -26.64 19.54
CA HIS A 183 12.16 -27.28 19.31
C HIS A 183 12.01 -28.64 19.97
N ASN A 184 13.11 -29.38 20.14
CA ASN A 184 13.13 -30.71 20.75
C ASN A 184 14.31 -30.87 21.72
N PRO A 185 14.28 -30.20 22.90
CA PRO A 185 15.40 -30.19 23.83
C PRO A 185 15.79 -31.58 24.32
N ASN A 186 14.82 -32.48 24.53
CA ASN A 186 15.03 -33.84 25.03
C ASN A 186 15.24 -34.89 23.93
N GLY A 187 15.07 -34.53 22.65
CA GLY A 187 15.10 -35.51 21.55
C GLY A 187 13.93 -36.51 21.58
N GLU A 188 12.80 -36.11 22.18
CA GLU A 188 11.63 -36.98 22.33
C GLU A 188 10.73 -36.97 21.09
N PRO A 189 10.09 -38.10 20.77
CA PRO A 189 9.10 -38.16 19.70
C PRO A 189 7.82 -37.38 20.07
N GLY A 190 6.94 -37.17 19.09
CA GLY A 190 5.65 -36.51 19.31
C GLY A 190 5.69 -35.01 19.03
N ARG A 191 5.11 -34.19 19.92
CA ARG A 191 4.88 -32.76 19.65
C ARG A 191 6.18 -31.97 19.44
N ALA A 192 7.23 -32.28 20.21
CA ALA A 192 8.53 -31.63 20.11
C ALA A 192 9.20 -31.90 18.74
N GLN A 193 9.20 -33.16 18.29
CA GLN A 193 9.67 -33.52 16.96
C GLN A 193 8.85 -32.87 15.84
N GLN A 194 7.52 -32.80 15.97
CA GLN A 194 6.65 -32.12 15.01
C GLN A 194 6.96 -30.62 14.90
N ASN A 195 7.27 -29.96 16.01
CA ASN A 195 7.66 -28.54 16.02
C ASN A 195 8.94 -28.31 15.20
N LEU A 196 9.94 -29.16 15.38
CA LEU A 196 11.20 -29.13 14.63
C LEU A 196 10.94 -29.35 13.12
N GLU A 197 10.22 -30.42 12.78
CA GLU A 197 9.89 -30.74 11.38
C GLU A 197 9.10 -29.62 10.70
N ASN A 198 8.21 -28.95 11.43
CA ASN A 198 7.45 -27.82 10.88
C ASN A 198 8.39 -26.68 10.45
N VAL A 199 9.35 -26.30 11.30
CA VAL A 199 10.31 -25.25 10.95
C VAL A 199 11.20 -25.65 9.79
N GLU A 200 11.70 -26.90 9.77
CA GLU A 200 12.47 -27.41 8.64
C GLU A 200 11.69 -27.35 7.33
N ARG A 201 10.38 -27.64 7.37
CA ARG A 201 9.51 -27.50 6.19
C ARG A 201 9.31 -26.03 5.79
N TRP A 202 9.27 -25.10 6.74
CA TRP A 202 9.15 -23.67 6.45
C TRP A 202 10.39 -23.12 5.74
N PHE A 203 11.59 -23.59 6.13
CA PHE A 203 12.85 -23.18 5.51
C PHE A 203 13.07 -23.86 4.15
N ASN A 204 12.81 -25.17 4.06
CA ASN A 204 13.27 -25.97 2.92
C ASN A 204 12.19 -26.24 1.86
N ARG A 205 10.89 -26.26 2.23
CA ARG A 205 9.80 -26.69 1.32
C ARG A 205 8.89 -25.56 0.85
N ASN A 206 9.35 -24.31 1.00
CA ASN A 206 8.62 -23.12 0.57
C ASN A 206 7.19 -22.99 1.15
N ARG A 207 6.88 -23.68 2.26
CA ARG A 207 5.57 -23.58 2.94
C ARG A 207 5.61 -22.41 3.93
N LEU A 208 4.82 -21.37 3.69
CA LEU A 208 4.66 -20.30 4.66
C LEU A 208 3.59 -20.68 5.72
N PRO A 209 3.89 -20.61 7.02
CA PRO A 209 2.90 -20.88 8.06
C PRO A 209 1.85 -19.77 8.18
N GLN A 210 0.67 -20.16 8.67
CA GLN A 210 -0.30 -19.21 9.20
C GLN A 210 0.16 -18.70 10.56
N TRP A 211 -0.36 -17.54 11.00
CA TRP A 211 0.05 -16.94 12.27
C TRP A 211 -0.14 -17.90 13.46
N GLY A 212 -1.30 -18.57 13.53
CA GLY A 212 -1.60 -19.56 14.57
C GLY A 212 -0.58 -20.70 14.64
N GLU A 213 -0.18 -21.26 13.49
CA GLU A 213 0.84 -22.32 13.45
C GLU A 213 2.20 -21.84 13.98
N LEU A 214 2.58 -20.62 13.61
CA LEU A 214 3.85 -20.03 13.96
C LEU A 214 3.94 -19.76 15.47
N VAL A 215 2.92 -19.11 16.03
CA VAL A 215 2.90 -18.73 17.44
C VAL A 215 2.74 -19.92 18.37
N THR A 216 1.91 -20.91 18.00
CA THR A 216 1.81 -22.15 18.79
C THR A 216 3.13 -22.91 18.78
N ASN A 217 3.86 -22.96 17.66
CA ASN A 217 5.16 -23.61 17.60
C ASN A 217 6.19 -22.89 18.50
N LEU A 218 6.23 -21.56 18.45
CA LEU A 218 7.08 -20.75 19.34
C LEU A 218 6.75 -21.01 20.81
N GLU A 219 5.50 -20.80 21.24
CA GLU A 219 5.09 -20.93 22.64
C GLU A 219 5.29 -22.35 23.17
N SER A 220 4.97 -23.37 22.38
CA SER A 220 5.19 -24.78 22.76
C SER A 220 6.68 -25.09 22.91
N SER A 221 7.53 -24.59 22.01
CA SER A 221 8.97 -24.84 22.06
C SER A 221 9.64 -24.13 23.24
N LEU A 222 9.21 -22.90 23.53
CA LEU A 222 9.64 -22.16 24.72
C LEU A 222 9.26 -22.87 26.02
N ALA A 223 8.02 -23.40 26.10
CA ALA A 223 7.57 -24.17 27.25
C ALA A 223 8.40 -25.45 27.45
N LEU A 224 8.73 -26.16 26.36
CA LEU A 224 9.59 -27.35 26.40
C LEU A 224 11.02 -27.01 26.84
N LEU A 225 11.60 -25.91 26.36
CA LEU A 225 12.92 -25.43 26.78
C LEU A 225 12.96 -25.08 28.28
N ALA A 226 11.93 -24.40 28.78
CA ALA A 226 11.84 -24.01 30.18
C ALA A 226 11.62 -25.22 31.11
N ALA A 227 10.90 -26.24 30.63
CA ALA A 227 10.62 -27.47 31.37
C ALA A 227 11.70 -28.56 31.18
N CYS A 228 12.74 -28.31 30.39
CA CYS A 228 13.77 -29.30 30.11
C CYS A 228 14.48 -29.73 31.42
N PRO A 229 14.55 -31.05 31.72
CA PRO A 229 15.19 -31.54 32.93
C PRO A 229 16.72 -31.46 32.87
N ASP A 230 17.31 -31.50 31.67
CA ASP A 230 18.77 -31.38 31.49
C ASP A 230 19.21 -29.91 31.61
N PRO A 231 19.97 -29.54 32.67
CA PRO A 231 20.43 -28.17 32.87
C PRO A 231 21.25 -27.61 31.70
N LYS A 232 21.88 -28.48 30.90
CA LYS A 232 22.66 -28.08 29.72
C LYS A 232 21.77 -27.45 28.64
N TYR A 233 20.56 -27.97 28.46
CA TYR A 233 19.64 -27.57 27.39
C TYR A 233 18.46 -26.72 27.89
N LYS A 234 18.24 -26.68 29.20
CA LYS A 234 17.26 -25.80 29.82
C LYS A 234 17.56 -24.33 29.50
N ARG A 235 16.55 -23.59 29.08
CA ARG A 235 16.62 -22.15 28.83
C ARG A 235 15.40 -21.46 29.42
N THR A 236 15.62 -20.33 30.08
CA THR A 236 14.56 -19.46 30.59
C THR A 236 14.73 -18.10 29.93
N LEU A 237 13.68 -17.62 29.28
CA LEU A 237 13.67 -16.33 28.60
C LEU A 237 12.77 -15.36 29.35
N THR A 238 13.13 -14.08 29.30
CA THR A 238 12.34 -13.00 29.87
C THR A 238 11.08 -12.75 29.05
N GLU A 239 10.07 -12.14 29.68
CA GLU A 239 8.85 -11.74 28.96
C GLU A 239 9.14 -10.77 27.81
N SER A 240 10.13 -9.88 27.98
CA SER A 240 10.54 -8.93 26.94
C SER A 240 11.14 -9.64 25.72
N GLU A 241 11.96 -10.67 25.91
CA GLU A 241 12.51 -11.47 24.81
C GLU A 241 11.41 -12.24 24.07
N VAL A 242 10.50 -12.90 24.79
CA VAL A 242 9.37 -13.62 24.18
C VAL A 242 8.47 -12.67 23.39
N LYS A 243 8.21 -11.48 23.94
CA LYS A 243 7.47 -10.42 23.24
C LYS A 243 8.19 -9.98 21.96
N SER A 244 9.50 -9.78 22.05
CA SER A 244 10.35 -9.40 20.92
C SER A 244 10.33 -10.46 19.81
N PHE A 245 10.41 -11.75 20.17
CA PHE A 245 10.30 -12.86 19.22
C PHE A 245 8.97 -12.84 18.48
N ARG A 246 7.87 -12.67 19.22
CA ARG A 246 6.50 -12.64 18.67
C ARG A 246 6.32 -11.50 17.66
N VAL A 247 6.75 -10.29 18.02
CA VAL A 247 6.67 -9.10 17.14
C VAL A 247 7.47 -9.31 15.86
N HIS A 248 8.72 -9.76 15.96
CA HIS A 248 9.60 -9.92 14.80
C HIS A 248 9.13 -11.05 13.89
N LEU A 249 8.63 -12.15 14.45
CA LEU A 249 8.07 -13.26 13.67
C LEU A 249 6.82 -12.84 12.88
N PHE A 250 5.96 -12.00 13.47
CA PHE A 250 4.78 -11.46 12.78
C PHE A 250 5.19 -10.70 11.51
N PHE A 251 6.10 -9.73 11.64
CA PHE A 251 6.56 -8.95 10.50
C PHE A 251 7.41 -9.76 9.52
N ALA A 252 8.23 -10.70 9.99
CA ALA A 252 9.04 -11.56 9.13
C ALA A 252 8.19 -12.51 8.29
N ARG A 253 7.10 -13.05 8.85
CA ARG A 253 6.11 -13.86 8.12
C ARG A 253 5.47 -13.02 7.03
N MET A 254 5.01 -11.80 7.35
CA MET A 254 4.39 -10.90 6.39
C MET A 254 5.35 -10.48 5.26
N ALA A 255 6.57 -10.06 5.62
CA ALA A 255 7.59 -9.71 4.66
C ALA A 255 7.92 -10.90 3.75
N THR A 256 8.05 -12.10 4.30
CA THR A 256 8.31 -13.31 3.51
C THR A 256 7.21 -13.61 2.50
N ASP A 257 5.94 -13.47 2.87
CA ASP A 257 4.81 -13.68 1.95
C ASP A 257 4.85 -12.69 0.77
N VAL A 258 4.95 -11.40 1.09
CA VAL A 258 4.97 -10.32 0.10
C VAL A 258 6.17 -10.46 -0.83
N LEU A 259 7.36 -10.70 -0.29
CA LEU A 259 8.58 -10.80 -1.07
C LEU A 259 8.59 -12.08 -1.94
N LYS A 260 8.04 -13.21 -1.46
CA LYS A 260 7.86 -14.40 -2.31
C LYS A 260 6.84 -14.17 -3.42
N ALA A 261 5.77 -13.42 -3.15
CA ALA A 261 4.79 -13.05 -4.17
C ALA A 261 5.42 -12.17 -5.27
N ILE A 262 6.22 -11.18 -4.88
CA ILE A 262 6.99 -10.31 -5.80
C ILE A 262 7.98 -11.13 -6.62
N ASP A 263 8.76 -12.02 -5.99
CA ASP A 263 9.72 -12.91 -6.67
C ASP A 263 9.03 -13.82 -7.70
N LYS A 264 7.85 -14.36 -7.35
CA LYS A 264 7.05 -15.20 -8.24
C LYS A 264 6.47 -14.41 -9.42
N ALA A 265 6.01 -13.18 -9.19
CA ALA A 265 5.37 -12.37 -10.22
C ALA A 265 6.39 -11.74 -11.17
N PHE A 266 7.46 -11.13 -10.64
CA PHE A 266 8.37 -10.28 -11.43
C PHE A 266 9.78 -10.89 -11.61
N GLY A 267 10.05 -12.02 -10.98
CA GLY A 267 11.31 -12.75 -11.09
C GLY A 267 12.41 -12.28 -10.14
N ARG A 268 13.46 -13.13 -10.06
CA ARG A 268 14.56 -13.00 -9.10
C ARG A 268 15.35 -11.70 -9.23
N GLU A 269 15.58 -11.22 -10.45
CA GLU A 269 16.39 -10.03 -10.66
C GLU A 269 15.65 -8.76 -10.23
N PHE A 270 14.35 -8.70 -10.49
CA PHE A 270 13.50 -7.60 -10.04
C PHE A 270 13.54 -7.46 -8.51
N ILE A 271 13.31 -8.55 -7.78
CA ILE A 271 13.31 -8.50 -6.32
C ILE A 271 14.71 -8.20 -5.75
N ARG A 272 15.80 -8.67 -6.39
CA ARG A 272 17.17 -8.31 -5.99
C ARG A 272 17.38 -6.81 -6.09
N GLN A 273 16.98 -6.20 -7.21
CA GLN A 273 17.12 -4.77 -7.42
C GLN A 273 16.26 -3.98 -6.43
N LEU A 274 14.99 -4.37 -6.28
CA LEU A 274 14.08 -3.78 -5.29
C LEU A 274 14.67 -3.82 -3.87
N CYS A 275 15.23 -4.95 -3.45
CA CYS A 275 15.87 -5.09 -2.15
C CYS A 275 17.10 -4.19 -2.00
N ARG A 276 17.94 -4.04 -3.04
CA ARG A 276 19.07 -3.10 -3.02
C ARG A 276 18.58 -1.66 -2.82
N ASP A 277 17.52 -1.29 -3.53
CA ASP A 277 16.91 0.03 -3.46
C ASP A 277 16.31 0.34 -2.09
N MET A 278 15.57 -0.62 -1.52
CA MET A 278 15.02 -0.51 -0.16
C MET A 278 16.12 -0.46 0.91
N LYS A 279 17.18 -1.26 0.80
CA LYS A 279 18.34 -1.20 1.73
C LYS A 279 19.02 0.16 1.67
N ALA A 280 19.22 0.72 0.47
CA ALA A 280 19.81 2.04 0.31
C ALA A 280 18.93 3.12 0.94
N GLN A 281 17.62 3.05 0.73
CA GLN A 281 16.66 3.99 1.32
C GLN A 281 16.62 3.89 2.86
N ASN A 282 16.61 2.66 3.38
CA ASN A 282 16.63 2.38 4.82
C ASN A 282 17.85 3.04 5.49
N ARG A 283 19.03 2.92 4.88
CA ARG A 283 20.26 3.56 5.40
C ARG A 283 20.18 5.09 5.43
N ARG A 284 19.69 5.72 4.35
CA ARG A 284 19.58 7.19 4.27
C ARG A 284 18.63 7.76 5.33
N LEU A 285 17.49 7.09 5.53
CA LEU A 285 16.52 7.49 6.54
C LEU A 285 17.02 7.20 7.96
N ALA A 286 17.69 6.07 8.19
CA ALA A 286 18.24 5.73 9.50
C ALA A 286 19.27 6.76 9.97
N GLN A 287 20.11 7.27 9.07
CA GLN A 287 21.05 8.35 9.39
C GLN A 287 20.34 9.62 9.85
N MET A 288 19.27 10.03 9.16
CA MET A 288 18.46 11.20 9.54
C MET A 288 17.76 10.99 10.88
N HIS A 289 17.15 9.81 11.08
CA HIS A 289 16.45 9.49 12.32
C HIS A 289 17.39 9.33 13.52
N ALA A 290 18.63 8.88 13.32
CA ALA A 290 19.62 8.81 14.40
C ALA A 290 19.93 10.21 14.96
N GLN A 291 20.04 11.22 14.07
CA GLN A 291 20.20 12.60 14.50
C GLN A 291 18.99 13.10 15.29
N TRP A 292 17.77 12.88 14.76
CA TRP A 292 16.55 13.29 15.45
C TRP A 292 16.38 12.59 16.80
N LYS A 293 16.73 11.32 16.90
CA LYS A 293 16.69 10.56 18.14
C LYS A 293 17.58 11.21 19.20
N ALA A 294 18.83 11.56 18.85
CA ALA A 294 19.75 12.23 19.77
C ALA A 294 19.24 13.60 20.23
N GLU A 295 18.63 14.37 19.32
CA GLU A 295 18.04 15.68 19.66
C GLU A 295 16.81 15.54 20.59
N ILE A 296 15.94 14.57 20.34
CA ILE A 296 14.76 14.30 21.19
C ILE A 296 15.20 13.79 22.57
N GLU A 297 16.23 12.94 22.63
CA GLU A 297 16.81 12.48 23.90
C GLU A 297 17.37 13.64 24.71
N LEU A 298 18.03 14.61 24.07
CA LEU A 298 18.50 15.83 24.72
C LEU A 298 17.32 16.67 25.25
N GLU A 299 16.27 16.88 24.45
CA GLU A 299 15.05 17.58 24.89
C GLU A 299 14.43 16.92 26.12
N LEU A 300 14.38 15.58 26.13
CA LEU A 300 13.87 14.81 27.26
C LEU A 300 14.69 15.03 28.54
N THR A 301 16.02 15.14 28.44
CA THR A 301 16.86 15.44 29.61
C THR A 301 16.56 16.81 30.25
N CYS A 302 16.14 17.80 29.45
CA CYS A 302 15.78 19.12 29.94
C CYS A 302 14.42 19.15 30.66
N ILE A 303 13.49 18.26 30.28
CA ILE A 303 12.13 18.18 30.86
C ILE A 303 12.15 17.38 32.17
N GLY A 304 13.07 16.42 32.30
CA GLY A 304 13.15 15.51 33.43
C GLY A 304 12.58 14.12 33.11
N PRO A 305 12.64 13.17 34.07
CA PRO A 305 12.28 11.78 33.81
C PRO A 305 10.79 11.62 33.54
N LEU A 306 10.45 11.17 32.32
CA LEU A 306 9.12 10.69 31.96
C LEU A 306 9.07 9.17 32.02
N ALA A 307 7.93 8.61 32.39
CA ALA A 307 7.73 7.16 32.46
C ALA A 307 6.44 6.72 31.75
N GLY A 308 6.39 5.44 31.38
CA GLY A 308 5.19 4.80 30.84
C GLY A 308 4.55 5.58 29.70
N ARG A 309 3.28 5.94 29.85
CA ARG A 309 2.49 6.60 28.80
C ARG A 309 3.02 7.98 28.42
N GLU A 310 3.48 8.76 29.40
CA GLU A 310 3.95 10.14 29.18
C GLU A 310 5.23 10.15 28.35
N TYR A 311 6.14 9.22 28.62
CA TYR A 311 7.36 9.02 27.83
C TYR A 311 7.03 8.78 26.35
N TYR A 312 6.11 7.86 26.05
CA TYR A 312 5.76 7.55 24.66
C TYR A 312 4.90 8.63 23.99
N ALA A 313 4.10 9.38 24.75
CA ALA A 313 3.38 10.53 24.23
C ALA A 313 4.34 11.65 23.81
N PHE A 314 5.38 11.91 24.62
CA PHE A 314 6.43 12.85 24.28
C PHE A 314 7.15 12.48 22.97
N TRP A 315 7.58 11.22 22.83
CA TRP A 315 8.17 10.72 21.58
C TRP A 315 7.24 10.92 20.38
N LYS A 316 5.95 10.61 20.53
CA LYS A 316 4.97 10.76 19.47
C LYS A 316 4.88 12.20 18.99
N GLU A 317 4.73 13.15 19.90
CA GLU A 317 4.62 14.57 19.57
C GLU A 317 5.92 15.13 18.99
N ALA A 318 7.07 14.80 19.59
CA ALA A 318 8.37 15.29 19.13
C ALA A 318 8.72 14.79 17.71
N VAL A 319 8.44 13.52 17.41
CA VAL A 319 8.65 12.95 16.07
C VAL A 319 7.64 13.50 15.07
N HIS A 320 6.38 13.68 15.48
CA HIS A 320 5.36 14.31 14.64
C HIS A 320 5.76 15.73 14.24
N GLY A 321 6.15 16.56 15.21
CA GLY A 321 6.60 17.93 14.98
C GLY A 321 7.79 18.02 14.03
N ARG A 322 8.79 17.13 14.19
CA ARG A 322 9.95 17.07 13.28
C ARG A 322 9.57 16.70 11.85
N TRP A 323 8.70 15.71 11.66
CA TRP A 323 8.22 15.37 10.32
C TRP A 323 7.38 16.50 9.70
N ALA A 324 6.55 17.19 10.48
CA ALA A 324 5.76 18.33 10.02
C ALA A 324 6.66 19.49 9.57
N TRP A 325 7.64 19.86 10.40
CA TRP A 325 8.64 20.87 10.09
C TRP A 325 9.48 20.49 8.86
N PHE A 326 9.95 19.24 8.80
CA PHE A 326 10.70 18.72 7.67
C PHE A 326 9.90 18.83 6.37
N ASN A 327 8.64 18.37 6.34
CA ASN A 327 7.78 18.46 5.17
C ASN A 327 7.56 19.92 4.71
N HIS A 328 7.40 20.86 5.66
CA HIS A 328 7.28 22.27 5.36
C HIS A 328 8.55 22.80 4.67
N LEU A 329 9.73 22.53 5.23
CA LEU A 329 11.01 22.93 4.65
C LEU A 329 11.30 22.30 3.29
N MET A 330 10.75 21.12 3.01
CA MET A 330 10.96 20.44 1.75
C MET A 330 10.23 21.06 0.56
N THR A 331 9.17 21.84 0.81
CA THR A 331 8.28 22.33 -0.26
C THR A 331 9.01 23.23 -1.28
N PRO A 332 9.83 24.23 -0.88
CA PRO A 332 10.58 25.05 -1.84
C PRO A 332 11.59 24.24 -2.66
N GLY A 333 12.30 23.30 -2.02
CA GLY A 333 13.27 22.44 -2.70
C GLY A 333 12.62 21.54 -3.75
N LEU A 334 11.44 21.00 -3.46
CA LEU A 334 10.66 20.20 -4.42
C LEU A 334 10.18 21.04 -5.60
N ARG A 335 9.72 22.27 -5.37
CA ARG A 335 9.33 23.19 -6.45
C ARG A 335 10.51 23.55 -7.35
N ALA A 336 11.65 23.90 -6.75
CA ALA A 336 12.87 24.21 -7.51
C ALA A 336 13.35 23.00 -8.34
N PHE A 337 13.24 21.79 -7.80
CA PHE A 337 13.57 20.57 -8.54
C PHE A 337 12.57 20.31 -9.68
N GLN A 338 11.28 20.53 -9.46
CA GLN A 338 10.28 20.42 -10.53
C GLN A 338 10.51 21.44 -11.65
N GLU A 339 10.83 22.69 -11.32
CA GLU A 339 11.18 23.71 -12.31
C GLU A 339 12.43 23.32 -13.12
N LEU A 340 13.43 22.73 -12.48
CA LEU A 340 14.61 22.19 -13.15
C LEU A 340 14.23 21.10 -14.17
N LEU A 341 13.34 20.18 -13.79
CA LEU A 341 12.87 19.12 -14.69
C LEU A 341 12.04 19.66 -15.86
N SER A 342 11.15 20.62 -15.61
CA SER A 342 10.31 21.21 -16.67
C SER A 342 11.16 21.88 -17.76
N ARG A 343 12.31 22.48 -17.39
CA ARG A 343 13.25 23.08 -18.36
C ARG A 343 14.00 22.06 -19.21
N LYS A 344 14.00 20.78 -18.81
CA LYS A 344 14.74 19.72 -19.52
C LYS A 344 13.92 19.01 -20.57
N GLU A 345 12.59 19.16 -20.57
CA GLU A 345 11.70 18.51 -21.55
C GLU A 345 11.96 16.99 -21.72
N GLY A 346 12.42 16.31 -20.66
CA GLY A 346 12.74 14.88 -20.69
C GLY A 346 14.21 14.51 -20.86
N GLU A 347 15.10 15.48 -21.05
CA GLU A 347 16.56 15.26 -21.11
C GLU A 347 17.14 14.84 -19.74
N PRO A 348 18.13 13.93 -19.70
CA PRO A 348 18.80 13.55 -18.46
C PRO A 348 19.48 14.72 -17.74
N LEU A 349 19.46 14.70 -16.41
CA LEU A 349 20.19 15.68 -15.59
C LEU A 349 21.71 15.50 -15.70
N SER A 350 22.42 16.61 -15.91
CA SER A 350 23.89 16.65 -15.87
C SER A 350 24.42 16.48 -14.45
N LEU A 351 25.72 16.20 -14.31
CA LEU A 351 26.36 16.08 -13.00
C LEU A 351 26.28 17.37 -12.16
N ALA A 352 26.37 18.54 -12.80
CA ALA A 352 26.26 19.84 -12.11
C ALA A 352 24.85 20.04 -11.54
N GLU A 353 23.83 19.66 -12.30
CA GLU A 353 22.43 19.75 -11.89
C GLU A 353 22.09 18.74 -10.79
N LEU A 354 22.67 17.54 -10.83
CA LEU A 354 22.55 16.58 -9.73
C LEU A 354 23.18 17.10 -8.44
N LYS A 355 24.32 17.82 -8.53
CA LYS A 355 24.92 18.49 -7.37
C LYS A 355 24.02 19.63 -6.85
N GLN A 356 23.44 20.42 -7.74
CA GLN A 356 22.47 21.46 -7.38
C GLN A 356 21.24 20.87 -6.69
N ALA A 357 20.64 19.81 -7.25
CA ALA A 357 19.49 19.11 -6.67
C ALA A 357 19.80 18.53 -5.29
N ARG A 358 21.03 18.03 -5.07
CA ARG A 358 21.49 17.56 -3.75
C ARG A 358 21.59 18.69 -2.71
N GLY A 359 21.82 19.92 -3.13
CA GLY A 359 21.75 21.10 -2.26
C GLY A 359 20.32 21.50 -1.90
N MET A 360 19.34 21.14 -2.73
CA MET A 360 17.92 21.47 -2.56
C MET A 360 17.13 20.40 -1.80
N LEU A 361 17.52 19.13 -1.95
CA LEU A 361 16.75 17.98 -1.49
C LEU A 361 17.63 17.00 -0.67
N PRO A 362 17.13 16.48 0.45
CA PRO A 362 17.73 15.38 1.18
C PRO A 362 17.92 14.15 0.29
N SER A 363 18.99 13.40 0.57
CA SER A 363 19.42 12.27 -0.25
C SER A 363 18.36 11.19 -0.46
N HIS A 364 17.50 10.95 0.54
CA HIS A 364 16.43 9.95 0.46
C HIS A 364 15.28 10.39 -0.46
N ILE A 365 14.95 11.69 -0.51
CA ILE A 365 13.94 12.24 -1.43
C ILE A 365 14.50 12.26 -2.84
N LEU A 366 15.70 12.82 -3.02
CA LEU A 366 16.33 12.90 -4.34
C LEU A 366 16.50 11.51 -4.96
N ALA A 367 16.92 10.51 -4.19
CA ALA A 367 17.05 9.14 -4.69
C ALA A 367 15.72 8.53 -5.15
N ALA A 368 14.62 8.78 -4.43
CA ALA A 368 13.29 8.33 -4.83
C ALA A 368 12.85 8.99 -6.14
N LEU A 369 13.00 10.31 -6.25
CA LEU A 369 12.67 11.06 -7.47
C LEU A 369 13.54 10.61 -8.65
N MET A 370 14.84 10.41 -8.45
CA MET A 370 15.73 9.94 -9.50
C MET A 370 15.39 8.52 -9.99
N ARG A 371 14.79 7.66 -9.16
CA ARG A 371 14.28 6.37 -9.62
C ARG A 371 13.05 6.53 -10.51
N MET A 372 12.11 7.39 -10.11
CA MET A 372 10.94 7.71 -10.95
C MET A 372 11.36 8.21 -12.33
N LEU A 373 12.36 9.10 -12.39
CA LEU A 373 12.84 9.69 -13.65
C LEU A 373 13.61 8.71 -14.55
N ARG A 374 14.11 7.59 -13.99
CA ARG A 374 14.85 6.58 -14.78
C ARG A 374 13.94 5.65 -15.56
N HIS A 375 12.64 5.65 -15.28
CA HIS A 375 11.70 4.81 -16.00
C HIS A 375 11.56 5.34 -17.44
N LYS A 376 12.05 4.56 -18.41
CA LYS A 376 11.99 4.90 -19.83
C LYS A 376 10.67 4.40 -20.43
N LEU A 377 9.96 5.29 -21.11
CA LEU A 377 8.79 4.96 -21.93
C LEU A 377 9.24 4.06 -23.09
N ALA A 378 8.57 2.91 -23.28
CA ALA A 378 8.75 2.07 -24.45
C ALA A 378 8.10 2.71 -25.70
N ASP A 379 8.44 2.28 -26.91
CA ASP A 379 7.87 2.87 -28.13
C ASP A 379 6.34 2.68 -28.26
N LYS A 380 5.78 1.60 -27.70
CA LYS A 380 4.32 1.41 -27.59
C LYS A 380 3.64 2.52 -26.76
N ASP A 381 4.39 3.15 -25.87
CA ASP A 381 3.89 4.16 -24.95
C ASP A 381 3.76 5.52 -25.67
N LYS A 382 4.58 5.75 -26.71
CA LYS A 382 4.49 6.94 -27.56
C LYS A 382 3.21 6.92 -28.40
N ALA A 383 2.88 5.78 -29.02
CA ALA A 383 1.65 5.64 -29.79
C ALA A 383 0.40 5.86 -28.92
N PHE A 384 0.38 5.29 -27.71
CA PHE A 384 -0.69 5.58 -26.74
C PHE A 384 -0.80 7.08 -26.45
N ALA A 385 0.32 7.74 -26.11
CA ALA A 385 0.33 9.17 -25.76
C ALA A 385 -0.18 10.05 -26.92
N GLU A 386 0.23 9.77 -28.16
CA GLU A 386 -0.23 10.48 -29.35
C GLU A 386 -1.75 10.35 -29.55
N PHE A 387 -2.27 9.12 -29.55
CA PHE A 387 -3.71 8.89 -29.72
C PHE A 387 -4.54 9.41 -28.55
N PHE A 388 -4.02 9.36 -27.33
CA PHE A 388 -4.67 9.95 -26.16
C PHE A 388 -4.80 11.47 -26.32
N LEU A 389 -3.70 12.17 -26.64
CA LEU A 389 -3.71 13.61 -26.85
C LEU A 389 -4.62 14.02 -28.00
N GLU A 390 -4.60 13.27 -29.11
CA GLU A 390 -5.51 13.48 -30.22
C GLU A 390 -6.97 13.33 -29.80
N GLY A 391 -7.30 12.24 -29.08
CA GLY A 391 -8.67 11.98 -28.66
C GLY A 391 -9.19 13.02 -27.67
N VAL A 392 -8.35 13.46 -26.72
CA VAL A 392 -8.70 14.55 -25.80
C VAL A 392 -8.98 15.85 -26.56
N LYS A 393 -8.17 16.19 -27.57
CA LYS A 393 -8.41 17.36 -28.42
C LYS A 393 -9.71 17.22 -29.21
N LEU A 394 -9.94 16.06 -29.81
CA LEU A 394 -11.13 15.78 -30.62
C LEU A 394 -12.42 15.90 -29.78
N ARG A 395 -12.45 15.37 -28.56
CA ARG A 395 -13.58 15.49 -27.62
C ARG A 395 -13.96 16.95 -27.34
N LYS A 396 -12.97 17.83 -27.23
CA LYS A 396 -13.14 19.25 -26.92
C LYS A 396 -13.65 20.08 -28.10
N LEU A 397 -13.61 19.55 -29.33
CA LEU A 397 -14.06 20.29 -30.51
C LEU A 397 -15.57 20.54 -30.49
N PRO A 398 -16.05 21.78 -30.71
CA PRO A 398 -17.48 22.09 -30.74
C PRO A 398 -18.25 21.31 -31.82
N ASP A 399 -17.61 21.03 -32.95
CA ASP A 399 -18.16 20.33 -34.13
C ASP A 399 -17.90 18.81 -34.12
N LEU A 400 -17.68 18.21 -32.95
CA LEU A 400 -17.55 16.77 -32.80
C LEU A 400 -18.72 16.04 -33.48
N SER A 401 -18.42 15.11 -34.40
CA SER A 401 -19.41 14.35 -35.17
C SER A 401 -19.17 12.85 -35.05
N VAL A 402 -20.20 12.05 -35.32
CA VAL A 402 -20.12 10.58 -35.31
C VAL A 402 -19.05 10.07 -36.29
N ASP A 403 -18.95 10.66 -37.48
CA ASP A 403 -17.94 10.26 -38.48
C ASP A 403 -16.51 10.47 -37.97
N ARG A 404 -16.26 11.57 -37.24
CA ARG A 404 -14.95 11.82 -36.63
C ARG A 404 -14.65 10.85 -35.51
N ILE A 405 -15.66 10.51 -34.70
CA ILE A 405 -15.51 9.51 -33.61
C ILE A 405 -15.20 8.13 -34.20
N GLU A 406 -15.92 7.70 -35.24
CA GLU A 406 -15.68 6.42 -35.91
C GLU A 406 -14.33 6.39 -36.66
N ALA A 407 -13.92 7.50 -37.27
CA ALA A 407 -12.60 7.61 -37.89
C ALA A 407 -11.47 7.46 -36.85
N TYR A 408 -11.61 8.12 -35.69
CA TYR A 408 -10.67 7.99 -34.57
C TYR A 408 -10.65 6.55 -34.03
N LYS A 409 -11.82 5.95 -33.81
CA LYS A 409 -11.97 4.56 -33.36
C LYS A 409 -11.25 3.57 -34.28
N LYS A 410 -11.46 3.67 -35.59
CA LYS A 410 -10.77 2.81 -36.58
C LYS A 410 -9.25 2.96 -36.52
N ARG A 411 -8.75 4.16 -36.26
CA ARG A 411 -7.29 4.41 -36.16
C ARG A 411 -6.69 3.83 -34.88
N ILE A 412 -7.36 3.97 -33.73
CA ILE A 412 -6.88 3.32 -32.50
C ILE A 412 -6.98 1.79 -32.60
N ASP A 413 -7.98 1.26 -33.30
CA ASP A 413 -8.13 -0.19 -33.56
C ASP A 413 -6.98 -0.71 -34.43
N ALA A 414 -6.68 -0.02 -35.53
CA ALA A 414 -5.56 -0.36 -36.40
C ALA A 414 -4.20 -0.28 -35.69
N ALA A 415 -4.07 0.60 -34.69
CA ALA A 415 -2.87 0.75 -33.86
C ALA A 415 -2.80 -0.22 -32.67
N GLY A 416 -3.81 -1.07 -32.46
CA GLY A 416 -3.89 -1.99 -31.32
C GLY A 416 -4.10 -1.30 -29.97
N GLN A 417 -4.64 -0.07 -29.96
CA GLN A 417 -4.87 0.75 -28.76
C GLN A 417 -6.32 0.70 -28.27
N SER A 418 -7.19 -0.14 -28.86
CA SER A 418 -8.59 -0.27 -28.43
C SER A 418 -8.70 -0.64 -26.95
N GLY A 419 -7.81 -1.51 -26.46
CA GLY A 419 -7.82 -1.96 -25.06
C GLY A 419 -7.60 -0.83 -24.04
N THR A 420 -6.84 0.21 -24.41
CA THR A 420 -6.44 1.32 -23.54
C THR A 420 -7.25 2.59 -23.75
N LEU A 421 -7.79 2.81 -24.98
CA LEU A 421 -8.45 4.07 -25.36
C LEU A 421 -9.95 3.95 -25.68
N SER A 422 -10.56 2.76 -25.62
CA SER A 422 -12.00 2.60 -25.88
C SER A 422 -12.88 3.47 -24.98
N TRP A 423 -12.46 3.73 -23.74
CA TRP A 423 -13.22 4.60 -22.83
C TRP A 423 -13.34 6.04 -23.35
N LEU A 424 -12.32 6.53 -24.07
CA LEU A 424 -12.30 7.88 -24.62
C LEU A 424 -13.25 7.99 -25.82
N VAL A 425 -13.37 6.93 -26.62
CA VAL A 425 -14.38 6.83 -27.69
C VAL A 425 -15.79 6.91 -27.11
N GLU A 426 -16.08 6.14 -26.06
CA GLU A 426 -17.38 6.19 -25.38
C GLU A 426 -17.64 7.57 -24.77
N TRP A 427 -16.60 8.21 -24.23
CA TRP A 427 -16.73 9.57 -23.71
C TRP A 427 -17.02 10.61 -24.79
N MET A 428 -16.45 10.45 -25.99
CA MET A 428 -16.78 11.30 -27.13
C MET A 428 -18.23 11.14 -27.55
N TYR A 429 -18.73 9.90 -27.64
CA TYR A 429 -20.15 9.65 -27.92
C TYR A 429 -21.06 10.27 -26.88
N ALA A 430 -20.73 10.10 -25.60
CA ALA A 430 -21.46 10.72 -24.50
C ALA A 430 -21.48 12.25 -24.64
N THR A 431 -20.33 12.87 -24.95
CA THR A 431 -20.18 14.31 -25.17
C THR A 431 -21.03 14.80 -26.35
N TYR A 432 -21.01 14.06 -27.47
CA TYR A 432 -21.78 14.36 -28.67
C TYR A 432 -23.28 14.43 -28.38
N PHE A 433 -23.85 13.37 -27.79
CA PHE A 433 -25.28 13.33 -27.44
C PHE A 433 -25.64 14.36 -26.37
N TYR A 434 -24.75 14.55 -25.38
CA TYR A 434 -24.99 15.50 -24.30
C TYR A 434 -25.12 16.94 -24.80
N ARG A 435 -24.25 17.38 -25.73
CA ARG A 435 -24.31 18.73 -26.32
C ARG A 435 -25.59 19.00 -27.12
N ARG A 436 -26.30 17.94 -27.51
CA ARG A 436 -27.59 18.01 -28.23
C ARG A 436 -28.80 17.91 -27.28
N ASN A 437 -28.56 17.91 -25.97
CA ASN A 437 -29.56 17.66 -24.92
C ASN A 437 -30.21 16.26 -25.00
N GLU A 438 -29.58 15.31 -25.68
CA GLU A 438 -30.05 13.93 -25.82
C GLU A 438 -29.57 13.08 -24.62
N HIS A 439 -29.98 13.47 -23.39
CA HIS A 439 -29.44 12.89 -22.15
C HIS A 439 -29.65 11.38 -22.01
N ARG A 440 -30.73 10.83 -22.58
CA ARG A 440 -31.01 9.39 -22.61
C ARG A 440 -30.04 8.62 -23.49
N ALA A 441 -29.61 9.21 -24.61
CA ALA A 441 -28.62 8.62 -25.50
C ALA A 441 -27.20 8.78 -24.93
N ALA A 442 -26.91 9.88 -24.25
CA ALA A 442 -25.60 10.12 -23.64
C ALA A 442 -25.29 9.18 -22.45
N TYR A 443 -26.29 8.85 -21.64
CA TYR A 443 -26.15 8.04 -20.43
C TYR A 443 -25.44 6.67 -20.60
N PRO A 444 -25.86 5.78 -21.52
CA PRO A 444 -25.18 4.49 -21.68
C PRO A 444 -23.69 4.64 -22.07
N HIS A 445 -23.35 5.69 -22.82
CA HIS A 445 -21.97 5.99 -23.19
C HIS A 445 -21.16 6.53 -22.01
N TYR A 446 -21.71 7.42 -21.16
CA TYR A 446 -21.03 7.85 -19.94
C TYR A 446 -20.78 6.68 -18.97
N ARG A 447 -21.76 5.80 -18.81
CA ARG A 447 -21.63 4.60 -17.98
C ARG A 447 -20.50 3.70 -18.48
N LYS A 448 -20.49 3.41 -19.79
CA LYS A 448 -19.46 2.55 -20.40
C LYS A 448 -18.07 3.19 -20.33
N ALA A 449 -17.96 4.50 -20.58
CA ALA A 449 -16.72 5.25 -20.41
C ALA A 449 -16.21 5.16 -18.97
N PHE A 450 -17.08 5.37 -17.97
CA PHE A 450 -16.73 5.22 -16.56
C PHE A 450 -16.24 3.81 -16.23
N ASP A 451 -16.99 2.78 -16.60
CA ASP A 451 -16.64 1.38 -16.29
C ASP A 451 -15.30 0.95 -16.90
N LEU A 452 -14.95 1.49 -18.08
CA LEU A 452 -13.68 1.25 -18.74
C LEU A 452 -12.51 2.07 -18.19
N ALA A 453 -12.76 3.26 -17.63
CA ALA A 453 -11.71 4.24 -17.29
C ALA A 453 -11.46 4.46 -15.80
N LYS A 454 -12.40 4.08 -14.92
CA LYS A 454 -12.40 4.47 -13.50
C LYS A 454 -11.12 4.11 -12.72
N HIS A 455 -10.33 3.17 -13.24
CA HIS A 455 -9.07 2.72 -12.65
C HIS A 455 -7.85 2.97 -13.55
N SER A 456 -7.94 3.83 -14.57
CA SER A 456 -6.85 4.05 -15.54
C SER A 456 -6.65 5.49 -15.99
N ILE A 457 -7.61 6.39 -15.74
CA ILE A 457 -7.66 7.72 -16.39
C ILE A 457 -6.92 8.85 -15.65
N GLY A 458 -6.45 8.65 -14.41
CA GLY A 458 -5.64 9.65 -13.70
C GLY A 458 -6.39 10.98 -13.45
N GLU A 459 -5.77 12.14 -13.70
CA GLU A 459 -6.34 13.46 -13.38
C GLU A 459 -7.70 13.72 -14.06
N ASP A 460 -7.91 13.17 -15.26
CA ASP A 460 -9.18 13.30 -16.02
C ASP A 460 -10.35 12.56 -15.35
N THR A 461 -10.08 11.73 -14.33
CA THR A 461 -11.08 11.03 -13.50
C THR A 461 -12.12 12.01 -12.96
N TYR A 462 -11.69 13.19 -12.50
CA TYR A 462 -12.60 14.18 -11.94
C TYR A 462 -13.70 14.59 -12.94
N LEU A 463 -13.32 14.88 -14.18
CA LEU A 463 -14.26 15.41 -15.18
C LEU A 463 -15.25 14.34 -15.65
N LEU A 464 -14.74 13.17 -16.03
CA LEU A 464 -15.58 12.06 -16.51
C LEU A 464 -16.61 11.64 -15.45
N ILE A 465 -16.19 11.54 -14.19
CA ILE A 465 -17.06 11.09 -13.11
C ILE A 465 -18.13 12.12 -12.78
N ASN A 466 -17.79 13.41 -12.76
CA ASN A 466 -18.79 14.44 -12.54
C ASN A 466 -19.84 14.47 -13.67
N GLN A 467 -19.43 14.24 -14.92
CA GLN A 467 -20.35 14.16 -16.05
C GLN A 467 -21.20 12.90 -16.03
N TYR A 468 -20.64 11.76 -15.60
CA TYR A 468 -21.41 10.54 -15.41
C TYR A 468 -22.43 10.69 -14.27
N ALA A 469 -22.03 11.26 -13.13
CA ALA A 469 -22.95 11.55 -12.02
C ALA A 469 -24.08 12.49 -12.45
N GLU A 470 -23.78 13.55 -13.19
CA GLU A 470 -24.79 14.44 -13.79
C GLU A 470 -25.73 13.69 -14.75
N SER A 471 -25.17 12.81 -15.59
CA SER A 471 -25.96 11.98 -16.49
C SER A 471 -26.90 11.02 -15.75
N CYS A 472 -26.46 10.42 -14.64
CA CYS A 472 -27.31 9.60 -13.78
C CYS A 472 -28.48 10.41 -13.21
N ALA A 473 -28.22 11.62 -12.71
CA ALA A 473 -29.24 12.50 -12.14
C ALA A 473 -30.30 12.92 -13.18
N LYS A 474 -29.85 13.31 -14.37
CA LYS A 474 -30.74 13.71 -15.49
C LYS A 474 -31.57 12.55 -16.07
N ASN A 475 -31.18 11.29 -15.81
CA ASN A 475 -31.86 10.09 -16.29
C ASN A 475 -32.58 9.29 -15.19
N ASP A 476 -32.81 9.91 -14.03
CA ASP A 476 -33.50 9.31 -12.89
C ASP A 476 -32.83 8.02 -12.35
N LYS A 477 -31.51 7.90 -12.50
CA LYS A 477 -30.71 6.74 -12.06
C LYS A 477 -30.15 6.93 -10.65
N ARG A 478 -31.03 7.05 -9.65
CA ARG A 478 -30.67 7.33 -8.25
C ARG A 478 -29.68 6.32 -7.65
N ASN A 479 -29.92 5.02 -7.85
CA ASN A 479 -29.06 3.97 -7.28
C ASN A 479 -27.62 4.04 -7.84
N GLU A 480 -27.49 4.26 -9.15
CA GLU A 480 -26.19 4.38 -9.80
C GLU A 480 -25.50 5.69 -9.42
N PHE A 481 -26.25 6.79 -9.29
CA PHE A 481 -25.74 8.04 -8.76
C PHE A 481 -25.09 7.84 -7.38
N SER A 482 -25.82 7.24 -6.42
CA SER A 482 -25.29 7.01 -5.07
C SER A 482 -24.06 6.11 -5.07
N GLN A 483 -24.01 5.08 -5.93
CA GLN A 483 -22.83 4.24 -6.09
C GLN A 483 -21.62 5.02 -6.62
N VAL A 484 -21.82 5.89 -7.61
CA VAL A 484 -20.75 6.75 -8.15
C VAL A 484 -20.23 7.71 -7.09
N ILE A 485 -21.09 8.32 -6.26
CA ILE A 485 -20.65 9.21 -5.17
C ILE A 485 -19.80 8.44 -4.15
N ARG A 486 -20.25 7.25 -3.72
CA ARG A 486 -19.51 6.41 -2.77
C ARG A 486 -18.16 5.98 -3.34
N TRP A 487 -18.13 5.56 -4.59
CA TRP A 487 -16.90 5.21 -5.30
C TRP A 487 -15.94 6.41 -5.37
N ALA A 488 -16.46 7.59 -5.72
CA ALA A 488 -15.66 8.80 -5.85
C ALA A 488 -15.09 9.24 -4.50
N ASN A 489 -15.90 9.21 -3.44
CA ASN A 489 -15.44 9.50 -2.08
C ASN A 489 -14.33 8.54 -1.66
N HIS A 490 -14.52 7.23 -1.83
CA HIS A 490 -13.50 6.23 -1.51
C HIS A 490 -12.18 6.47 -2.28
N ASN A 491 -12.26 6.80 -3.58
CA ASN A 491 -11.08 7.07 -4.41
C ASN A 491 -10.54 8.51 -4.30
N GLY A 492 -11.18 9.39 -3.52
CA GLY A 492 -10.69 10.75 -3.26
C GLY A 492 -10.92 11.72 -4.42
N VAL A 493 -11.96 11.44 -5.20
CA VAL A 493 -12.43 12.26 -6.31
C VAL A 493 -13.57 13.14 -5.82
N LYS A 494 -13.42 14.45 -5.97
CA LYS A 494 -14.45 15.42 -5.57
C LYS A 494 -15.64 15.36 -6.53
N ILE A 495 -16.86 15.41 -6.01
CA ILE A 495 -18.09 15.54 -6.80
C ILE A 495 -18.73 16.90 -6.55
N ARG A 496 -19.20 17.56 -7.62
CA ARG A 496 -19.95 18.83 -7.53
C ARG A 496 -21.16 18.65 -6.63
N TRP A 497 -21.41 19.66 -5.79
CA TRP A 497 -22.53 19.70 -4.83
C TRP A 497 -22.52 18.66 -3.71
N TYR A 498 -21.55 17.74 -3.69
CA TYR A 498 -21.32 16.85 -2.57
C TYR A 498 -20.29 17.45 -1.61
N ARG A 499 -20.73 17.85 -0.40
CA ARG A 499 -19.91 18.47 0.66
C ARG A 499 -19.96 17.62 1.94
N GLY A 500 -19.73 16.30 1.80
CA GLY A 500 -20.06 15.31 2.81
C GLY A 500 -19.21 15.35 4.07
N GLU A 501 -19.62 16.14 5.07
CA GLU A 501 -19.00 16.10 6.41
C GLU A 501 -19.99 15.77 7.55
N ASP A 502 -21.32 15.96 7.41
CA ASP A 502 -22.25 15.73 8.54
C ASP A 502 -23.37 14.69 8.31
N ASP A 503 -23.92 14.55 7.10
CA ASP A 503 -24.97 13.57 6.78
C ASP A 503 -24.80 13.08 5.34
N HIS A 504 -24.19 11.90 5.19
CA HIS A 504 -23.77 11.36 3.89
C HIS A 504 -24.96 11.17 2.94
N ASP A 505 -26.08 10.62 3.44
CA ASP A 505 -27.24 10.33 2.61
C ASP A 505 -27.99 11.61 2.21
N LYS A 506 -28.16 12.58 3.13
CA LYS A 506 -28.74 13.88 2.76
C LYS A 506 -27.86 14.66 1.78
N ALA A 507 -26.55 14.59 1.92
CA ALA A 507 -25.61 15.24 0.99
C ALA A 507 -25.70 14.64 -0.42
N ILE A 508 -25.88 13.31 -0.53
CA ILE A 508 -26.12 12.63 -1.82
C ILE A 508 -27.44 13.11 -2.43
N GLU A 509 -28.52 13.20 -1.66
CA GLU A 509 -29.83 13.66 -2.17
C GLU A 509 -29.79 15.11 -2.66
N LEU A 510 -29.09 15.98 -1.92
CA LEU A 510 -28.91 17.37 -2.32
C LEU A 510 -28.13 17.46 -3.64
N ALA A 511 -27.02 16.74 -3.75
CA ALA A 511 -26.21 16.70 -4.96
C ALA A 511 -27.01 16.15 -6.16
N TYR A 512 -27.80 15.10 -5.95
CA TYR A 512 -28.68 14.52 -6.97
C TYR A 512 -29.69 15.54 -7.50
N THR A 513 -30.35 16.27 -6.58
CA THR A 513 -31.35 17.28 -6.93
C THR A 513 -30.74 18.42 -7.73
N PHE A 514 -29.58 18.96 -7.30
CA PHE A 514 -28.90 20.02 -8.03
C PHE A 514 -28.39 19.57 -9.40
N LEU A 515 -27.76 18.40 -9.50
CA LEU A 515 -27.23 17.90 -10.78
C LEU A 515 -28.33 17.51 -11.77
N LYS A 516 -29.55 17.22 -11.30
CA LYS A 516 -30.72 17.02 -12.17
C LYS A 516 -31.15 18.33 -12.85
N MET A 517 -31.05 19.46 -12.15
CA MET A 517 -31.53 20.77 -12.63
C MET A 517 -30.44 21.59 -13.33
N ALA A 518 -29.22 21.56 -12.82
CA ALA A 518 -28.11 22.32 -13.37
C ALA A 518 -27.63 21.72 -14.71
N SER A 519 -27.02 22.56 -15.53
CA SER A 519 -26.32 22.12 -16.75
C SER A 519 -24.92 22.72 -16.75
N TYR A 520 -23.91 21.87 -16.78
CA TYR A 520 -22.52 22.31 -16.81
C TYR A 520 -21.93 22.23 -18.22
N PRO A 521 -21.07 23.17 -18.62
CA PRO A 521 -20.35 23.09 -19.88
C PRO A 521 -19.53 21.80 -19.95
N VAL A 522 -19.72 21.04 -21.03
CA VAL A 522 -18.87 19.88 -21.36
C VAL A 522 -17.74 20.39 -22.25
N VAL A 523 -16.68 20.87 -21.58
CA VAL A 523 -15.42 21.29 -22.23
C VAL A 523 -14.58 20.05 -22.53
#